data_AF-A0A3D5YWG8-F1
#
_entry.id   AF-A0A3D5YWG8-F1
#
_cell.length_a   1.000
_cell.length_b   1.000
_cell.length_c   1.000
_cell.angle_alpha   90.00
_cell.angle_beta   90.00
_cell.angle_gamma   90.00
#
_symmetry.space_group_name_H-M   'P 1'
#
loop_
_entity.id
_entity.type
_entity.pdbx_description
1 polymer ?
#
loop_
_entity_poly.entity_id
_entity_poly.type
_entity_poly.pdbx_seq_one_letter_code
_entity_poly.pdbx_strand_id
1 'polypeptide(L)'
;MIPQYVKAVGQLQELFQELAAEGKISARQAGRFDHSQKILVNFHSWLRSEFDGNTKVELPWEDDRFVEAWTLWTNFKKEQFQFSYKPISEQGALKDLTDLSEGNMEKAIEIIHQSIKKGWKGFFELKVQNAITKKLVDQRQIDYKQQLMNRLGAE
;
A
#
# COMPACT_ATOMS: atom_id res chain seq x y z
N MET A 1 27.15 -3.68 -6.69
CA MET A 1 27.47 -4.45 -7.92
C MET A 1 26.36 -4.16 -8.92
N ILE A 2 26.65 -3.57 -10.09
CA ILE A 2 25.61 -3.22 -11.07
C ILE A 2 25.12 -4.53 -11.73
N PRO A 3 23.81 -4.88 -11.68
CA PRO A 3 23.30 -6.10 -12.28
C PRO A 3 23.62 -6.16 -13.78
N GLN A 4 23.98 -7.35 -14.30
CA GLN A 4 24.34 -7.56 -15.72
C GLN A 4 23.28 -7.02 -16.70
N TYR A 5 22.00 -7.05 -16.31
CA TYR A 5 20.90 -6.50 -17.09
C TYR A 5 20.95 -4.97 -17.24
N VAL A 6 21.40 -4.24 -16.21
CA VAL A 6 21.55 -2.77 -16.28
C VAL A 6 22.66 -2.39 -17.27
N LYS A 7 23.73 -3.19 -17.36
CA LYS A 7 24.74 -3.03 -18.41
C LYS A 7 24.17 -3.32 -19.79
N ALA A 8 23.35 -4.36 -19.94
CA ALA A 8 22.71 -4.70 -21.21
C ALA A 8 21.73 -3.61 -21.70
N VAL A 9 20.98 -2.98 -20.80
CA VAL A 9 20.06 -1.87 -21.17
C VAL A 9 20.83 -0.62 -21.57
N GLY A 10 21.91 -0.28 -20.85
CA GLY A 10 22.81 0.82 -21.25
C GLY A 10 23.46 0.57 -22.62
N GLN A 11 23.94 -0.66 -22.86
CA GLN A 11 24.50 -1.07 -24.15
C GLN A 11 23.47 -0.98 -25.28
N LEU A 12 22.22 -1.36 -25.04
CA LEU A 12 21.15 -1.22 -26.04
C LEU A 12 20.86 0.26 -26.33
N GLN A 13 20.85 1.13 -25.31
CA GLN A 13 20.64 2.56 -25.49
C GLN A 13 21.77 3.20 -26.31
N GLU A 14 23.02 2.84 -26.06
CA GLU A 14 24.19 3.29 -26.82
C GLU A 14 24.14 2.81 -28.27
N LEU A 15 23.84 1.53 -28.50
CA LEU A 15 23.70 0.95 -29.85
C LEU A 15 22.61 1.65 -30.68
N PHE A 16 21.49 2.03 -30.05
CA PHE A 16 20.43 2.76 -30.75
C PHE A 16 20.81 4.20 -31.10
N GLN A 17 21.60 4.87 -30.26
CA GLN A 17 22.14 6.21 -30.55
C GLN A 17 23.17 6.15 -31.67
N GLU A 18 24.00 5.11 -31.70
CA GLU A 18 25.00 4.87 -32.75
C GLU A 18 24.32 4.59 -34.11
N LEU A 19 23.32 3.70 -34.14
CA LEU A 19 22.54 3.41 -35.35
C LEU A 19 21.76 4.63 -35.87
N ALA A 20 21.33 5.54 -34.99
CA ALA A 20 20.70 6.80 -35.37
C ALA A 20 21.72 7.80 -35.93
N ALA A 21 22.92 7.87 -35.36
CA ALA A 21 24.03 8.69 -35.87
C ALA A 21 24.52 8.21 -37.24
N GLU A 22 24.47 6.90 -37.50
CA GLU A 22 24.78 6.29 -38.80
C GLU A 22 23.66 6.48 -39.84
N GLY A 23 22.53 7.11 -39.49
CA GLY A 23 21.41 7.36 -40.40
C GLY A 23 20.62 6.11 -40.80
N LYS A 24 20.87 4.97 -40.16
CA LYS A 24 20.19 3.68 -40.42
C LYS A 24 18.76 3.64 -39.88
N ILE A 25 18.42 4.58 -39.00
CA ILE A 25 17.08 4.79 -38.44
C ILE A 25 16.76 6.29 -38.46
N SER A 26 15.53 6.66 -38.82
CA SER A 26 15.15 8.09 -38.88
C SER A 26 14.93 8.68 -37.48
N ALA A 27 15.14 9.99 -37.34
CA ALA A 27 14.92 10.71 -36.08
C ALA A 27 13.50 10.52 -35.48
N ARG A 28 12.49 10.24 -36.32
CA ARG A 28 11.12 9.90 -35.88
C ARG A 28 11.00 8.48 -35.30
N GLN A 29 11.83 7.53 -35.75
CA GLN A 29 11.91 6.19 -35.17
C GLN A 29 12.65 6.20 -33.84
N ALA A 30 13.69 7.02 -33.70
CA ALA A 30 14.37 7.28 -32.43
C ALA A 30 13.46 7.97 -31.40
N GLY A 31 12.65 8.96 -31.82
CA GLY A 31 11.71 9.67 -30.94
C GLY A 31 10.55 8.81 -30.41
N ARG A 32 10.10 7.79 -31.16
CA ARG A 32 9.11 6.80 -30.65
C ARG A 32 9.68 5.90 -29.55
N PHE A 33 11.01 5.83 -29.44
CA PHE A 33 11.70 5.10 -28.38
C PHE A 33 11.79 5.92 -27.07
N ASP A 34 11.56 7.23 -27.07
CA ASP A 34 11.49 8.06 -25.84
C ASP A 34 10.28 7.71 -24.96
N HIS A 35 9.16 7.33 -25.61
CA HIS A 35 8.01 6.79 -24.89
C HIS A 35 8.33 5.42 -24.27
N SER A 36 9.12 4.60 -24.98
CA SER A 36 9.66 3.34 -24.47
C SER A 36 10.70 3.56 -23.37
N GLN A 37 11.49 4.64 -23.40
CA GLN A 37 12.42 5.03 -22.34
C GLN A 37 11.67 5.47 -21.08
N LYS A 38 10.54 6.16 -21.19
CA LYS A 38 9.66 6.45 -20.04
C LYS A 38 9.04 5.19 -19.46
N ILE A 39 8.61 4.25 -20.31
CA ILE A 39 8.14 2.92 -19.88
C ILE A 39 9.30 2.13 -19.24
N LEU A 40 10.52 2.19 -19.80
CA LEU A 40 11.70 1.51 -19.27
C LEU A 40 12.20 2.13 -17.98
N VAL A 41 12.18 3.45 -17.79
CA VAL A 41 12.56 4.13 -16.55
C VAL A 41 11.55 3.80 -15.45
N ASN A 42 10.25 3.79 -15.76
CA ASN A 42 9.22 3.33 -14.84
C ASN A 42 9.33 1.82 -14.56
N PHE A 43 9.69 1.02 -15.56
CA PHE A 43 9.97 -0.41 -15.43
C PHE A 43 11.26 -0.68 -14.65
N HIS A 44 12.28 0.17 -14.72
CA HIS A 44 13.50 0.10 -13.91
C HIS A 44 13.22 0.55 -12.48
N SER A 45 12.31 1.51 -12.26
CA SER A 45 11.80 1.84 -10.92
C SER A 45 11.02 0.67 -10.32
N TRP A 46 10.20 -0.01 -11.14
CA TRP A 46 9.47 -1.22 -10.78
C TRP A 46 10.40 -2.42 -10.54
N LEU A 47 11.40 -2.64 -11.42
CA LEU A 47 12.39 -3.71 -11.30
C LEU A 47 13.39 -3.47 -10.17
N ARG A 48 13.78 -2.21 -9.87
CA ARG A 48 14.59 -1.90 -8.69
C ARG A 48 13.83 -2.26 -7.42
N SER A 49 12.53 -1.95 -7.37
CA SER A 49 11.64 -2.39 -6.28
C SER A 49 11.48 -3.93 -6.20
N GLU A 50 11.68 -4.65 -7.31
CA GLU A 50 11.50 -6.10 -7.41
C GLU A 50 12.82 -6.89 -7.19
N PHE A 51 13.97 -6.30 -7.50
CA PHE A 51 15.29 -6.94 -7.50
C PHE A 51 16.29 -6.39 -6.47
N ASP A 52 15.91 -5.43 -5.63
CA ASP A 52 16.54 -5.23 -4.30
C ASP A 52 16.15 -6.39 -3.35
N GLY A 53 16.26 -7.62 -3.87
CA GLY A 53 16.21 -8.87 -3.15
C GLY A 53 17.43 -8.97 -2.26
N ASN A 54 17.31 -8.38 -1.07
CA ASN A 54 17.61 -9.17 0.09
C ASN A 54 16.34 -9.98 0.40
N THR A 55 16.46 -11.30 0.47
CA THR A 55 15.40 -12.24 0.90
C THR A 55 15.02 -12.06 2.38
N LYS A 56 15.04 -10.82 2.86
CA LYS A 56 14.78 -10.40 4.22
C LYS A 56 13.60 -9.43 4.13
N VAL A 57 12.42 -9.91 4.52
CA VAL A 57 11.24 -9.07 4.66
C VAL A 57 11.61 -7.97 5.67
N GLU A 58 11.56 -6.71 5.22
CA GLU A 58 11.88 -5.58 6.07
C GLU A 58 10.61 -5.12 6.76
N LEU A 59 10.56 -5.30 8.09
CA LEU A 59 9.46 -4.84 8.90
C LEU A 59 9.51 -3.30 8.99
N PRO A 60 8.39 -2.58 8.81
CA PRO A 60 8.37 -1.12 8.87
C PRO A 60 8.75 -0.56 10.25
N TRP A 61 8.57 -1.37 11.30
CA TRP A 61 8.91 -1.04 12.69
C TRP A 61 9.65 -2.20 13.34
N GLU A 62 10.74 -1.91 14.05
CA GLU A 62 11.55 -2.89 14.82
C GLU A 62 11.00 -3.12 16.25
N ASP A 63 9.74 -2.79 16.51
CA ASP A 63 9.10 -2.96 17.82
C ASP A 63 8.56 -4.40 17.98
N ASP A 64 8.88 -5.03 19.10
CA ASP A 64 8.45 -6.40 19.42
C ASP A 64 6.93 -6.57 19.36
N ARG A 65 6.15 -5.55 19.77
CA ARG A 65 4.68 -5.60 19.73
C ARG A 65 4.15 -5.70 18.31
N PHE A 66 4.82 -5.04 17.37
CA PHE A 66 4.47 -5.13 15.96
C PHE A 66 4.84 -6.48 15.37
N VAL A 67 6.03 -6.99 15.71
CA VAL A 67 6.50 -8.32 15.28
C VAL A 67 5.53 -9.41 15.74
N GLU A 68 5.08 -9.35 17.00
CA GLU A 68 4.09 -10.26 17.56
C GLU A 68 2.75 -10.17 16.81
N ALA A 69 2.23 -8.96 16.60
CA ALA A 69 0.98 -8.74 15.87
C ALA A 69 1.07 -9.27 14.42
N TRP A 70 2.19 -9.02 13.73
CA TRP A 70 2.42 -9.51 12.37
C TRP A 70 2.55 -11.04 12.30
N THR A 71 3.24 -11.64 13.27
CA THR A 71 3.33 -13.10 13.41
C THR A 71 1.95 -13.71 13.63
N LEU A 72 1.10 -13.06 14.43
CA LEU A 72 -0.27 -13.49 14.67
C LEU A 72 -1.12 -13.38 13.39
N TRP A 73 -0.96 -12.30 12.60
CA TRP A 73 -1.62 -12.14 11.30
C TRP A 73 -1.24 -13.23 10.30
N THR A 74 0.05 -13.51 10.15
CA THR A 74 0.54 -14.54 9.21
C THR A 74 0.05 -15.94 9.61
N ASN A 75 0.03 -16.26 10.91
CA ASN A 75 -0.57 -17.50 11.42
C ASN A 75 -2.07 -17.57 11.13
N PHE A 76 -2.82 -16.49 11.40
CA PHE A 76 -4.24 -16.40 11.07
C PHE A 76 -4.51 -16.65 9.58
N LYS A 77 -3.69 -16.06 8.70
CA LYS A 77 -3.80 -16.26 7.23
C LYS A 77 -3.54 -17.69 6.81
N LYS A 78 -2.60 -18.37 7.48
CA LYS A 78 -2.32 -19.79 7.25
C LYS A 78 -3.45 -20.68 7.74
N GLU A 79 -3.98 -20.44 8.93
CA GLU A 79 -5.05 -21.26 9.52
C GLU A 79 -6.38 -21.10 8.77
N GLN A 80 -6.82 -19.86 8.52
CA GLN A 80 -8.13 -19.59 7.93
C GLN A 80 -8.17 -19.75 6.41
N PHE A 81 -7.08 -19.39 5.72
CA PHE A 81 -7.07 -19.32 4.26
C PHE A 81 -6.07 -20.25 3.59
N GLN A 82 -5.34 -21.08 4.36
CA GLN A 82 -4.25 -21.93 3.85
C GLN A 82 -3.25 -21.12 3.01
N PHE A 83 -3.09 -19.85 3.36
CA PHE A 83 -2.33 -18.89 2.57
C PHE A 83 -0.98 -18.66 3.24
N SER A 84 0.08 -18.82 2.46
CA SER A 84 1.44 -18.44 2.87
C SER A 84 1.88 -17.26 2.03
N TYR A 85 2.43 -16.25 2.68
CA TYR A 85 3.04 -15.12 1.97
C TYR A 85 4.31 -15.58 1.25
N LYS A 86 4.48 -15.11 0.02
CA LYS A 86 5.78 -15.04 -0.65
C LYS A 86 6.45 -13.71 -0.25
N PRO A 87 7.79 -13.61 -0.25
CA PRO A 87 8.49 -12.39 0.19
C PRO A 87 7.97 -11.09 -0.44
N ILE A 88 7.70 -11.11 -1.74
CA ILE A 88 7.14 -9.97 -2.49
C ILE A 88 5.73 -9.59 -1.99
N SER A 89 4.86 -10.58 -1.79
CA SER A 89 3.50 -10.35 -1.30
C SER A 89 3.48 -9.91 0.17
N GLU A 90 4.48 -10.32 0.95
CA GLU A 90 4.62 -9.91 2.35
C GLU A 90 5.01 -8.44 2.43
N GLN A 91 6.01 -8.03 1.64
CA GLN A 91 6.44 -6.63 1.57
C GLN A 91 5.31 -5.72 1.06
N GLY A 92 4.55 -6.17 0.06
CA GLY A 92 3.35 -5.46 -0.40
C GLY A 92 2.31 -5.29 0.70
N ALA A 93 2.02 -6.35 1.47
CA ALA A 93 1.06 -6.29 2.57
C ALA A 93 1.54 -5.39 3.73
N LEU A 94 2.85 -5.38 4.03
CA LEU A 94 3.45 -4.47 5.01
C LEU A 94 3.38 -3.01 4.56
N LYS A 95 3.60 -2.75 3.26
CA LYS A 95 3.46 -1.42 2.70
C LYS A 95 2.00 -0.94 2.76
N ASP A 96 1.05 -1.77 2.33
CA ASP A 96 -0.38 -1.45 2.40
C ASP A 96 -0.81 -1.15 3.84
N LEU A 97 -0.30 -1.93 4.81
CA LEU A 97 -0.55 -1.68 6.22
C LEU A 97 0.04 -0.34 6.69
N THR A 98 1.26 -0.02 6.27
CA THR A 98 1.95 1.23 6.61
C THR A 98 1.18 2.43 6.05
N ASP A 99 0.73 2.34 4.80
CA ASP A 99 -0.05 3.36 4.11
C ASP A 99 -1.41 3.58 4.83
N LEU A 100 -2.12 2.49 5.18
CA LEU A 100 -3.39 2.56 5.92
C LEU A 100 -3.24 3.10 7.34
N SER A 101 -2.07 2.91 7.95
CA SER A 101 -1.75 3.39 9.29
C SER A 101 -1.26 4.84 9.31
N GLU A 102 -1.09 5.47 8.15
CA GLU A 102 -0.47 6.81 7.99
C GLU A 102 0.94 6.88 8.63
N GLY A 103 1.67 5.76 8.62
CA GLY A 103 2.98 5.62 9.29
C GLY A 103 2.93 5.51 10.82
N ASN A 104 1.75 5.35 11.42
CA ASN A 104 1.60 5.16 12.87
C ASN A 104 1.52 3.67 13.25
N MET A 105 2.53 3.19 13.96
CA MET A 105 2.64 1.80 14.40
C MET A 105 1.46 1.32 15.26
N GLU A 106 0.96 2.14 16.19
CA GLU A 106 -0.16 1.73 17.06
C GLU A 106 -1.43 1.52 16.24
N LYS A 107 -1.68 2.41 15.27
CA LYS A 107 -2.79 2.22 14.31
C LYS A 107 -2.61 0.95 13.50
N ALA A 108 -1.41 0.62 13.03
CA ALA A 108 -1.14 -0.60 12.27
C ALA A 108 -1.47 -1.86 13.09
N ILE A 109 -1.07 -1.91 14.37
CA ILE A 109 -1.40 -3.02 15.28
C ILE A 109 -2.91 -3.13 15.47
N GLU A 110 -3.62 -2.00 15.67
CA GLU A 110 -5.08 -2.00 15.77
C GLU A 110 -5.77 -2.50 14.51
N ILE A 111 -5.25 -2.14 13.32
CA ILE A 111 -5.77 -2.62 12.02
C ILE A 111 -5.61 -4.13 11.92
N ILE A 112 -4.45 -4.66 12.28
CA ILE A 112 -4.19 -6.11 12.30
C ILE A 112 -5.22 -6.80 13.21
N HIS A 113 -5.36 -6.32 14.45
CA HIS A 113 -6.31 -6.88 15.42
C HIS A 113 -7.76 -6.80 14.92
N GLN A 114 -8.15 -5.69 14.29
CA GLN A 114 -9.47 -5.54 13.68
C GLN A 114 -9.70 -6.59 12.58
N SER A 115 -8.75 -6.74 11.65
CA SER A 115 -8.86 -7.69 10.55
C SER A 115 -8.97 -9.13 11.03
N ILE A 116 -8.19 -9.51 12.06
CA ILE A 116 -8.27 -10.85 12.67
C ILE A 116 -9.64 -11.04 13.35
N LYS A 117 -10.06 -10.09 14.18
CA LYS A 117 -11.36 -10.13 14.89
C LYS A 117 -12.54 -10.23 13.92
N LYS A 118 -12.42 -9.64 12.73
CA LYS A 118 -13.46 -9.66 11.69
C LYS A 118 -13.32 -10.79 10.68
N GLY A 119 -12.24 -11.57 10.73
CA GLY A 119 -12.01 -12.66 9.80
C GLY A 119 -11.68 -12.20 8.37
N TRP A 120 -11.09 -11.02 8.20
CA TRP A 120 -10.88 -10.41 6.89
C TRP A 120 -9.60 -10.92 6.21
N LYS A 121 -9.63 -11.01 4.87
CA LYS A 121 -8.48 -11.48 4.07
C LYS A 121 -7.39 -10.41 3.88
N GLY A 122 -7.72 -9.13 4.12
CA GLY A 122 -6.82 -7.99 3.94
C GLY A 122 -6.98 -6.94 5.04
N PHE A 123 -6.23 -5.84 4.89
CA PHE A 123 -6.25 -4.70 5.81
C PHE A 123 -7.23 -3.64 5.33
N PHE A 124 -7.85 -2.96 6.28
CA PHE A 124 -8.83 -1.91 6.04
C PHE A 124 -8.67 -0.83 7.10
N GLU A 125 -9.05 0.40 6.76
CA GLU A 125 -8.98 1.52 7.68
C GLU A 125 -9.74 1.26 8.99
N LEU A 126 -9.17 1.76 10.09
CA LEU A 126 -9.85 1.74 11.38
C LEU A 126 -11.14 2.54 11.26
N LYS A 127 -12.25 1.87 11.52
CA LYS A 127 -13.52 2.59 11.67
C LYS A 127 -13.43 3.35 12.98
N VAL A 128 -13.08 4.65 12.91
CA VAL A 128 -13.27 5.58 14.01
C VAL A 128 -14.69 5.38 14.48
N GLN A 129 -14.86 4.89 15.71
CA GLN A 129 -16.18 4.66 16.25
C GLN A 129 -16.86 6.02 16.31
N ASN A 130 -17.75 6.22 15.34
CA ASN A 130 -18.72 7.28 15.24
C ASN A 130 -19.73 7.27 16.43
N ALA A 131 -19.33 6.78 17.59
CA ALA A 131 -20.10 6.83 18.82
C ALA A 131 -20.31 8.27 19.27
N ILE A 132 -19.33 9.15 19.04
CA ILE A 132 -19.44 10.60 19.34
C ILE A 132 -20.41 11.26 18.35
N THR A 133 -20.29 10.99 17.04
CA THR A 133 -21.18 11.53 16.02
C THR A 133 -22.60 11.01 16.16
N LYS A 134 -22.80 9.72 16.51
CA LYS A 134 -24.13 9.16 16.77
C LYS A 134 -24.77 9.77 18.02
N LYS A 135 -24.03 9.91 19.13
CA LYS A 135 -24.51 10.63 20.33
C LYS A 135 -24.87 12.08 20.03
N LEU A 136 -24.05 12.80 19.25
CA LEU A 136 -24.32 14.19 18.87
C LEU A 136 -25.52 14.34 17.93
N VAL A 137 -25.83 13.33 17.11
CA VAL A 137 -27.02 13.31 16.25
C VAL A 137 -28.27 12.99 17.09
N ASP A 138 -28.19 11.99 17.98
CA ASP A 138 -29.30 11.64 18.89
C ASP A 138 -29.64 12.81 19.83
N GLN A 139 -28.63 13.49 20.39
CA GLN A 139 -28.84 14.66 21.26
C GLN A 139 -29.54 15.81 20.52
N ARG A 140 -29.13 16.09 19.27
CA ARG A 140 -29.76 17.12 18.44
C ARG A 140 -31.22 16.80 18.10
N GLN A 141 -31.55 15.52 17.91
CA GLN A 141 -32.92 15.09 17.67
C GLN A 141 -33.80 15.22 18.93
N ILE A 142 -33.25 14.90 20.11
CA ILE A 142 -33.92 15.08 21.41
C ILE A 142 -34.19 16.56 21.67
N ASP A 143 -33.20 17.42 21.50
CA ASP A 143 -33.33 18.87 21.71
C ASP A 143 -34.37 19.49 20.78
N TYR A 144 -34.40 19.07 19.51
CA TYR A 144 -35.41 19.53 18.55
C TYR A 144 -36.82 19.10 18.96
N LYS A 145 -36.99 17.85 19.39
CA LYS A 145 -38.27 17.35 19.89
C LYS A 145 -38.71 18.12 21.13
N GLN A 146 -37.81 18.39 22.08
CA GLN A 146 -38.10 19.16 23.29
C GLN A 146 -38.52 20.59 22.97
N GLN A 147 -37.82 21.26 22.05
CA GLN A 147 -38.17 22.61 21.58
C GLN A 147 -39.54 22.65 20.89
N LEU A 148 -39.88 21.60 20.12
CA LEU A 148 -41.17 21.48 19.45
C LEU A 148 -42.31 21.26 20.45
N MET A 149 -42.11 20.39 21.44
CA MET A 149 -43.09 20.13 22.52
C MET A 149 -43.37 21.40 23.33
N ASN A 150 -42.33 22.13 23.72
CA ASN A 150 -42.45 23.40 24.44
C ASN A 150 -43.20 24.48 23.63
N ARG A 151 -43.03 24.50 22.30
CA ARG A 151 -43.76 25.42 21.40
C ARG A 151 -45.22 25.06 21.23
N LEU A 152 -45.54 23.77 21.31
CA LEU A 152 -46.90 23.24 21.15
C LEU A 152 -47.68 23.23 22.48
N GLY A 153 -47.04 23.56 23.60
CA GLY A 153 -47.67 23.54 24.93
C GLY A 153 -48.17 22.16 25.36
N ALA A 154 -47.61 21.10 24.76
CA ALA A 154 -47.92 19.72 25.10
C ALA A 154 -46.85 19.22 26.07
N GLU A 155 -47.21 19.11 27.34
CA GLU A 155 -46.44 18.40 28.39
C GLU A 155 -46.89 16.94 28.51
#